data_AF-A0A917HFT5-F1
#
_entry.id   AF-A0A917HFT5-F1
#
_cell.length_a   1.000
_cell.length_b   1.000
_cell.length_c   1.000
_cell.angle_alpha   90.00
_cell.angle_beta   90.00
_cell.angle_gamma   90.00
#
_symmetry.space_group_name_H-M   'P 1'
#
loop_
_entity.id
_entity.type
_entity.pdbx_description
1 polymer ?
#
loop_
_entity_poly.entity_id
_entity_poly.type
_entity_poly.pdbx_seq_one_letter_code
_entity_poly.pdbx_strand_id
1 'polypeptide(L)'
;MLLTGFGIYNRIRQFAGGGSAVSVTGFRNAVISAAIEHRTEGFVLGVGGNIFKLAGSVIVFGVFSAFIVALIKTILIQWGGL
;
A
#
# COMPACT_ATOMS: atom_id res chain seq x y z
N MET A 1 1.95 -12.21 -5.07
CA MET A 1 3.39 -12.51 -5.24
C MET A 1 3.72 -13.26 -6.53
N LEU A 2 2.74 -13.91 -7.19
CA LEU A 2 2.93 -14.58 -8.49
C LEU A 2 3.58 -13.68 -9.56
N LEU A 3 3.18 -12.41 -9.68
CA LEU A 3 3.81 -11.48 -10.64
C LEU A 3 5.27 -11.11 -10.31
N THR A 4 5.67 -11.17 -9.02
CA THR A 4 7.06 -10.94 -8.61
C THR A 4 7.93 -12.17 -8.88
N GLY A 5 7.39 -13.38 -8.66
CA GLY A 5 8.06 -14.65 -9.01
C GLY A 5 8.17 -14.90 -10.52
N PHE A 6 7.22 -14.42 -11.32
CA PHE A 6 7.24 -14.51 -12.79
C PHE A 6 8.08 -13.41 -13.47
N GLY A 7 8.81 -12.57 -12.74
CA GLY A 7 9.69 -11.52 -13.31
C GLY A 7 8.98 -10.30 -13.91
N ILE A 8 7.65 -10.33 -14.05
CA ILE A 8 6.84 -9.24 -14.63
C ILE A 8 6.80 -8.00 -13.72
N TYR A 9 6.92 -8.19 -12.40
CA TYR A 9 6.88 -7.09 -11.42
C TYR A 9 8.04 -6.10 -11.60
N ASN A 10 9.20 -6.52 -12.13
CA ASN A 10 10.33 -5.60 -12.38
C ASN A 10 9.98 -4.50 -13.39
N ARG A 11 9.14 -4.79 -14.38
CA ARG A 11 8.73 -3.83 -15.42
C ARG A 11 7.75 -2.79 -14.88
N ILE A 12 6.86 -3.19 -13.97
CA ILE A 12 5.94 -2.28 -13.26
C ILE A 12 6.70 -1.47 -12.19
N ARG A 13 7.72 -2.07 -11.57
CA ARG A 13 8.59 -1.42 -10.56
C ARG A 13 9.36 -0.22 -11.12
N GLN A 14 9.88 -0.35 -12.34
CA GLN A 14 10.58 0.73 -13.04
C GLN A 14 9.66 1.90 -13.38
N PHE A 15 8.38 1.63 -13.67
CA PHE A 15 7.40 2.66 -14.02
C PHE A 15 6.86 3.39 -12.78
N ALA A 16 6.70 2.69 -11.65
CA ALA A 16 6.15 3.28 -10.41
C ALA A 16 7.19 4.05 -9.56
N GLY A 17 8.47 4.05 -9.96
CA GLY A 17 9.56 4.63 -9.18
C GLY A 17 9.99 3.75 -8.00
N GLY A 18 11.30 3.63 -7.76
CA GLY A 18 11.88 2.68 -6.80
C GLY A 18 11.30 2.79 -5.37
N GLY A 19 10.92 3.99 -4.94
CA GLY A 19 10.38 4.24 -3.59
C GLY A 19 8.99 3.63 -3.35
N SER A 20 8.06 3.76 -4.30
CA SER A 20 6.70 3.22 -4.16
C SER A 20 6.70 1.69 -4.10
N ALA A 21 7.59 1.06 -4.88
CA ALA A 21 7.68 -0.38 -4.92
C ALA A 21 8.36 -1.00 -3.71
N VAL A 22 9.33 -0.32 -3.10
CA VAL A 22 9.93 -0.76 -1.83
C VAL A 22 8.88 -0.70 -0.71
N SER A 23 8.11 0.39 -0.62
CA SER A 23 7.05 0.57 0.37
C SER A 23 5.96 -0.52 0.26
N VAL A 24 5.45 -0.78 -0.95
CA VAL A 24 4.42 -1.82 -1.20
C VAL A 24 4.93 -3.24 -0.93
N THR A 25 6.25 -3.48 -1.09
CA THR A 25 6.84 -4.80 -0.81
C THR A 25 7.04 -5.03 0.67
N GLY A 26 7.48 -4.02 1.43
CA GLY A 26 7.55 -4.08 2.90
C GLY A 26 6.18 -4.29 3.53
N PHE A 27 5.16 -3.56 3.06
CA PHE A 27 3.77 -3.74 3.53
C PHE A 27 3.24 -5.16 3.28
N ARG A 28 3.51 -5.74 2.11
CA ARG A 28 3.16 -7.14 1.81
C ARG A 28 3.79 -8.12 2.80
N ASN A 29 5.08 -7.98 3.08
CA ASN A 29 5.76 -8.90 3.99
C ASN A 29 5.20 -8.80 5.41
N ALA A 30 4.91 -7.58 5.88
CA ALA A 30 4.29 -7.38 7.18
C ALA A 30 2.90 -8.04 7.28
N VAL A 31 2.06 -7.88 6.24
CA VAL A 31 0.74 -8.51 6.18
C VAL A 31 0.83 -10.03 6.15
N ILE A 32 1.75 -10.60 5.35
CA ILE A 32 1.92 -12.05 5.24
C ILE A 32 2.48 -12.64 6.55
N SER A 33 3.44 -11.96 7.18
CA SER A 33 3.99 -12.38 8.46
C SER A 33 2.88 -12.41 9.52
N ALA A 34 2.06 -11.36 9.61
CA ALA A 34 0.91 -11.32 10.51
C ALA A 34 -0.10 -12.45 10.21
N ALA A 35 -0.32 -12.75 8.93
CA ALA A 35 -1.23 -13.82 8.52
C ALA A 35 -0.74 -15.23 8.87
N ILE A 36 0.58 -15.46 8.86
CA ILE A 36 1.19 -16.75 9.21
C ILE A 36 1.23 -16.91 10.73
N GLU A 37 1.66 -15.87 11.44
CA GLU A 37 1.84 -15.87 12.90
C GLU A 37 0.51 -16.03 13.63
N HIS A 38 -0.54 -15.34 13.18
CA HIS A 38 -1.86 -15.34 13.84
C HIS A 38 -2.83 -16.33 13.19
N ARG A 39 -2.31 -17.28 12.39
CA ARG A 39 -3.12 -18.34 11.77
C ARG A 39 -3.74 -19.28 12.80
N THR A 40 -3.05 -19.49 13.91
CA THR A 40 -3.47 -20.32 15.05
C THR A 40 -4.64 -19.71 15.83
N GLU A 41 -4.85 -18.40 15.74
CA GLU A 41 -5.95 -17.66 16.39
C GLU A 41 -7.26 -17.67 15.55
N GLY A 42 -7.25 -18.31 14.38
CA GLY A 42 -8.41 -18.45 13.50
C GLY A 42 -8.50 -17.38 12.40
N PHE A 43 -9.18 -17.72 11.31
CA PHE A 43 -9.18 -16.91 10.09
C PHE A 43 -9.84 -15.53 10.24
N VAL A 44 -10.87 -15.41 11.09
CA VAL A 44 -11.65 -14.16 11.21
C VAL A 44 -11.11 -13.29 12.35
N LEU A 45 -10.95 -13.86 13.55
CA LEU A 45 -10.52 -13.13 14.74
C LEU A 45 -9.01 -12.86 14.77
N GLY A 46 -8.19 -13.83 14.36
CA GLY A 46 -6.73 -13.72 14.35
C GLY A 46 -6.17 -13.10 13.07
N VAL A 47 -6.30 -13.83 11.96
CA VAL A 47 -5.72 -13.45 10.66
C VAL A 47 -6.40 -12.21 10.10
N GLY A 48 -7.74 -12.23 9.99
CA GLY A 48 -8.51 -11.12 9.42
C GLY A 48 -8.34 -9.82 10.23
N GLY A 49 -8.46 -9.89 11.55
CA GLY A 49 -8.35 -8.73 12.44
C GLY A 49 -6.99 -8.03 12.35
N ASN A 50 -5.89 -8.78 12.39
CA ASN A 50 -4.54 -8.17 12.37
C ASN A 50 -4.15 -7.63 11.00
N ILE A 51 -4.51 -8.33 9.92
CA ILE A 51 -4.32 -7.82 8.56
C ILE A 51 -5.12 -6.54 8.35
N PHE A 52 -6.37 -6.49 8.82
CA PHE A 52 -7.23 -5.32 8.66
C PHE A 52 -6.70 -4.12 9.47
N LYS A 53 -6.15 -4.35 10.66
CA LYS A 53 -5.55 -3.30 11.49
C LYS A 53 -4.32 -2.67 10.82
N LEU A 54 -3.45 -3.49 10.22
CA LEU A 54 -2.32 -2.99 9.42
C LEU A 54 -2.79 -2.28 8.15
N ALA A 55 -3.73 -2.86 7.40
CA ALA A 55 -4.21 -2.31 6.14
C ALA A 55 -5.00 -1.01 6.34
N GLY A 56 -5.81 -0.93 7.40
CA GLY A 56 -6.61 0.25 7.73
C GLY A 56 -5.74 1.48 7.96
N SER A 57 -4.65 1.36 8.72
CA SER A 57 -3.71 2.45 8.93
C SER A 57 -3.14 2.98 7.60
N VAL A 58 -2.66 2.08 6.73
CA VAL A 58 -2.07 2.46 5.44
C VAL A 58 -3.08 3.12 4.50
N ILE A 59 -4.32 2.64 4.46
CA ILE A 59 -5.37 3.23 3.63
C ILE A 59 -5.69 4.65 4.11
N VAL A 60 -5.81 4.88 5.41
CA VAL A 60 -6.10 6.22 5.96
C VAL A 60 -5.00 7.21 5.60
N PHE A 61 -3.73 6.87 5.86
CA PHE A 61 -2.61 7.75 5.51
C PHE A 61 -2.46 7.95 3.99
N GLY A 62 -2.71 6.91 3.19
CA GLY A 62 -2.64 6.99 1.74
C GLY A 62 -3.70 7.91 1.15
N VAL A 63 -4.96 7.74 1.56
CA VAL A 63 -6.07 8.59 1.11
C VAL A 63 -5.89 10.02 1.61
N PHE A 64 -5.45 10.22 2.85
CA PHE A 64 -5.19 11.54 3.39
C PHE A 64 -4.07 12.28 2.66
N SER A 65 -2.95 11.59 2.36
CA SER A 65 -1.87 12.17 1.57
C SER A 65 -2.31 12.50 0.14
N ALA A 66 -3.06 11.61 -0.51
CA ALA A 66 -3.61 11.85 -1.84
C ALA A 66 -4.58 13.04 -1.85
N PHE A 67 -5.40 13.19 -0.81
CA PHE A 67 -6.32 14.31 -0.65
C PHE A 67 -5.56 15.64 -0.54
N ILE A 68 -4.50 15.72 0.27
CA ILE A 68 -3.67 16.92 0.39
C ILE A 68 -3.02 17.28 -0.95
N VAL A 69 -2.42 16.30 -1.64
CA VAL A 69 -1.79 16.52 -2.95
C VAL A 69 -2.82 16.98 -3.99
N ALA A 70 -4.01 16.37 -3.99
CA ALA A 70 -5.10 16.76 -4.89
C ALA A 70 -5.61 18.18 -4.59
N LEU A 71 -5.69 18.55 -3.32
CA LEU A 71 -6.11 19.88 -2.88
C LEU A 71 -5.08 20.94 -3.31
N ILE A 72 -3.79 20.70 -3.09
CA ILE A 72 -2.70 21.56 -3.57
C ILE A 72 -2.75 21.68 -5.09
N LYS A 73 -2.87 20.56 -5.81
CA LYS A 73 -2.95 20.56 -7.28
C LYS A 73 -4.15 21.37 -7.78
N THR A 74 -5.31 21.24 -7.13
CA THR A 74 -6.53 21.95 -7.52
C THR A 74 -6.40 23.46 -7.32
N ILE A 75 -5.83 23.89 -6.20
CA ILE A 75 -5.56 25.31 -5.92
C ILE A 75 -4.53 25.87 -6.90
N LEU A 76 -3.46 25.12 -7.20
CA LEU A 76 -2.43 25.53 -8.14
C LEU A 76 -2.98 25.69 -9.57
N ILE A 77 -3.89 24.81 -10.00
CA ILE A 77 -4.59 24.93 -11.29
C ILE A 77 -5.49 26.17 -11.30
N GLN A 78 -6.22 26.44 -10.22
CA GLN A 78 -7.10 27.61 -10.14
C GLN A 78 -6.36 28.96 -10.09
N TRP A 79 -5.10 28.99 -9.64
CA TRP A 79 -4.27 30.20 -9.56
C TRP A 79 -3.43 30.52 -10.81
N GLY A 80 -3.59 29.79 -11.91
CA GLY A 80 -3.04 30.18 -13.22
C GLY A 80 -1.81 29.40 -13.69
N GLY A 81 -1.72 28.10 -13.37
CA GLY A 81 -0.59 27.23 -13.73
C GLY A 81 -0.94 26.02 -14.61
N LEU A 82 -1.77 26.20 -15.64
CA LEU A 82 -1.70 25.67 -17.03
C LEU A 82 -3.06 25.88 -17.70
#